data_AF-A0A7S0KRJ4-F1
#
_entry.id   AF-A0A7S0KRJ4-F1
#
_cell.length_a   1.000
_cell.length_b   1.000
_cell.length_c   1.000
_cell.angle_alpha   90.00
_cell.angle_beta   90.00
_cell.angle_gamma   90.00
#
_symmetry.space_group_name_H-M   'P 1'
#
loop_
_entity.id
_entity.type
_entity.pdbx_description
1 polymer ?
#
loop_
_entity_poly.entity_id
_entity_poly.type
_entity_poly.pdbx_seq_one_letter_code
_entity_poly.pdbx_strand_id
1 'polypeptide(L)'
;MRAVHAALGLVARQLDAASNPLRRSVASRSSADKAKMSFSRGAARRVSIRASLSPETAENVVMQISGVIKFGAPMYNKGDARGCARLYRQTALSIARDASVTSEEIRTCLRDAVAKADEIARKAAEEDPMGGEEDQRTQERVAWALRRGLDRVVDLIMDPPVDEPTVYRPSVDDNDDTAVGDDDAPAEDEAATPRTPTVDAETAALFDFAKTPDLAGRWRSLNDGVMGGVSDGRMRSAISGTHAVFEGTVRLENNGGFSSVRASFGSGIDLSQFQGFYMDVRPGDEASAGKEYLLIVKDDECMTTQVNFKAKFGTGKKGGWERVKVPFAAFDRPERMGRAVMRGALRTEAVCEVGLMVLKGE
;
A
#
# COMPACT_ATOMS: atom_id res chain seq x y z
N MET A 1 5.12 16.08 -4.88
CA MET A 1 6.48 15.56 -4.67
C MET A 1 7.49 16.45 -5.39
N ARG A 2 8.29 17.21 -4.64
CA ARG A 2 9.46 17.97 -5.13
C ARG A 2 10.61 16.99 -5.10
N ALA A 3 10.54 16.03 -6.02
CA ALA A 3 11.68 15.20 -6.35
C ALA A 3 12.16 14.21 -5.27
N VAL A 4 12.91 13.21 -5.75
CA VAL A 4 13.67 12.25 -4.95
C VAL A 4 15.08 12.82 -4.92
N HIS A 5 15.29 13.83 -4.08
CA HIS A 5 16.58 14.50 -3.92
C HIS A 5 17.38 13.84 -2.82
N ALA A 6 18.59 13.42 -3.16
CA ALA A 6 19.74 13.81 -2.36
C ALA A 6 20.10 15.27 -2.75
N ALA A 7 20.18 16.16 -1.74
CA ALA A 7 20.31 17.63 -1.88
C ALA A 7 21.77 18.06 -2.17
N LEU A 8 22.10 19.27 -2.68
CA LEU A 8 21.93 20.63 -2.11
C LEU A 8 22.06 21.77 -3.15
N GLY A 9 21.61 23.00 -2.86
CA GLY A 9 22.51 24.10 -2.44
C GLY A 9 21.81 25.42 -2.03
N LEU A 10 22.48 26.13 -1.12
CA LEU A 10 22.13 27.31 -0.30
C LEU A 10 22.11 28.68 -1.02
N VAL A 11 21.45 29.68 -0.40
CA VAL A 11 22.07 31.00 -0.08
C VAL A 11 21.59 31.49 1.30
N ALA A 12 22.51 32.03 2.09
CA ALA A 12 22.33 32.61 3.43
C ALA A 12 22.25 34.16 3.41
N ARG A 13 21.51 34.76 4.36
CA ARG A 13 21.91 35.88 5.29
C ARG A 13 20.72 36.68 5.87
N GLN A 14 20.45 36.45 7.16
CA GLN A 14 20.41 37.32 8.35
C GLN A 14 19.99 38.83 8.34
N LEU A 15 19.38 39.20 9.49
CA LEU A 15 19.16 40.53 10.16
C LEU A 15 17.85 41.27 9.79
N ASP A 16 17.06 41.89 10.69
CA ASP A 16 17.01 41.98 12.16
C ASP A 16 15.65 42.58 12.59
N ALA A 17 15.35 42.38 13.88
CA ALA A 17 14.36 42.98 14.82
C ALA A 17 13.47 44.19 14.44
N ALA A 18 12.22 44.16 14.94
CA ALA A 18 11.60 45.27 15.71
C ALA A 18 10.26 44.89 16.41
N SER A 19 10.27 44.99 17.75
CA SER A 19 9.22 45.51 18.69
C SER A 19 7.82 44.86 18.86
N ASN A 20 7.67 44.10 19.96
CA ASN A 20 6.88 44.35 21.21
C ASN A 20 5.49 45.08 21.14
N PRO A 21 4.62 44.98 22.18
CA PRO A 21 3.71 43.88 22.57
C PRO A 21 2.25 44.37 22.74
N LEU A 22 1.31 43.50 23.14
CA LEU A 22 0.35 43.81 24.24
C LEU A 22 -0.53 42.60 24.65
N ARG A 23 -0.32 42.21 25.91
CA ARG A 23 -1.21 41.60 26.92
C ARG A 23 -2.71 41.47 26.58
N ARG A 24 -3.30 40.32 26.90
CA ARG A 24 -4.10 40.13 28.14
C ARG A 24 -4.58 38.67 28.32
N SER A 25 -4.35 38.19 29.53
CA SER A 25 -4.91 37.00 30.17
C SER A 25 -6.42 37.09 30.36
N VAL A 26 -7.13 35.96 30.28
CA VAL A 26 -8.17 35.59 31.27
C VAL A 26 -8.19 34.06 31.41
N ALA A 27 -8.09 33.60 32.66
CA ALA A 27 -8.22 32.22 33.09
C ALA A 27 -9.67 31.89 33.48
N SER A 28 -10.08 30.62 33.35
CA SER A 28 -10.93 29.87 34.30
C SER A 28 -11.14 28.45 33.73
N ARG A 29 -10.58 27.38 34.33
CA ARG A 29 -11.01 26.60 35.52
C ARG A 29 -12.36 25.89 35.38
N SER A 30 -12.29 24.56 35.25
CA SER A 30 -12.90 23.49 36.08
C SER A 30 -13.12 22.25 35.20
N SER A 31 -12.39 21.14 35.39
CA SER A 31 -12.50 20.12 36.45
C SER A 31 -13.86 19.43 36.47
N ALA A 32 -13.88 18.17 36.01
CA ALA A 32 -14.61 17.09 36.65
C ALA A 32 -14.14 15.74 36.07
N ASP A 33 -13.32 15.04 36.87
CA ASP A 33 -13.16 13.60 36.84
C ASP A 33 -14.51 12.88 36.82
N LYS A 34 -14.62 11.79 36.06
CA LYS A 34 -15.32 10.59 36.51
C LYS A 34 -15.02 9.34 35.68
N ALA A 35 -14.46 8.38 36.41
CA ALA A 35 -14.79 6.96 36.38
C ALA A 35 -14.31 6.11 35.18
N LYS A 36 -13.14 5.51 35.39
CA LYS A 36 -12.75 4.19 34.88
C LYS A 36 -13.84 3.15 35.21
N MET A 37 -14.43 2.54 34.19
CA MET A 37 -15.03 1.21 34.30
C MET A 37 -14.39 0.29 33.25
N SER A 38 -13.52 -0.58 33.73
CA SER A 38 -12.91 -1.67 33.00
C SER A 38 -13.97 -2.74 32.71
N PHE A 39 -14.42 -2.83 31.47
CA PHE A 39 -15.08 -4.02 30.96
C PHE A 39 -14.05 -4.87 30.23
N SER A 40 -13.57 -5.91 30.92
CA SER A 40 -12.84 -7.02 30.34
C SER A 40 -13.77 -7.79 29.40
N ARG A 41 -13.88 -7.35 28.14
CA ARG A 41 -14.39 -8.19 27.07
C ARG A 41 -13.30 -9.21 26.76
N GLY A 42 -13.53 -10.44 27.20
CA GLY A 42 -12.70 -11.58 26.84
C GLY A 42 -12.51 -11.61 25.33
N ALA A 43 -11.27 -11.41 24.90
CA ALA A 43 -10.86 -11.70 23.55
C ALA A 43 -11.04 -13.21 23.36
N ALA A 44 -12.14 -13.61 22.73
CA ALA A 44 -12.24 -14.93 22.16
C ALA A 44 -11.06 -15.06 21.20
N ARG A 45 -10.01 -15.79 21.60
CA ARG A 45 -8.94 -16.24 20.70
C ARG A 45 -9.65 -16.92 19.54
N ARG A 46 -9.70 -16.25 18.38
CA ARG A 46 -9.90 -16.95 17.12
C ARG A 46 -8.70 -17.87 17.00
N VAL A 47 -8.92 -19.15 17.27
CA VAL A 47 -7.96 -20.19 16.95
C VAL A 47 -7.76 -20.10 15.44
N SER A 48 -6.58 -19.63 15.03
CA SER A 48 -6.19 -19.55 13.62
C SER A 48 -6.09 -20.98 13.11
N ILE A 49 -7.09 -21.42 12.34
CA ILE A 49 -7.08 -22.70 11.66
C ILE A 49 -6.25 -22.48 10.39
N ARG A 50 -4.93 -22.65 10.49
CA ARG A 50 -4.07 -22.79 9.31
C ARG A 50 -4.60 -24.02 8.56
N ALA A 51 -5.15 -23.82 7.36
CA ALA A 51 -5.59 -24.94 6.53
C ALA A 51 -4.42 -25.93 6.40
N SER A 52 -4.61 -27.17 6.85
CA SER A 52 -3.55 -28.19 6.89
C SER A 52 -3.26 -28.66 5.46
N LEU A 53 -2.42 -27.91 4.74
CA LEU A 53 -1.90 -28.24 3.41
C LEU A 53 -0.38 -28.34 3.45
N SER A 54 0.19 -29.16 2.56
CA SER A 54 1.63 -29.10 2.31
C SER A 54 2.00 -27.73 1.70
N PRO A 55 3.21 -27.20 1.95
CA PRO A 55 3.65 -25.93 1.38
C PRO A 55 3.57 -25.90 -0.15
N GLU A 56 3.93 -26.99 -0.81
CA GLU A 56 3.87 -27.13 -2.28
C GLU A 56 2.42 -27.07 -2.80
N THR A 57 1.49 -27.79 -2.16
CA THR A 57 0.06 -27.74 -2.55
C THR A 57 -0.53 -26.36 -2.30
N ALA A 58 -0.20 -25.74 -1.16
CA ALA A 58 -0.60 -24.37 -0.85
C ALA A 58 -0.14 -23.38 -1.93
N GLU A 59 1.13 -23.45 -2.35
CA GLU A 59 1.66 -22.61 -3.41
C GLU A 59 0.97 -22.88 -4.76
N ASN A 60 0.77 -24.15 -5.12
CA ASN A 60 0.08 -24.53 -6.36
C ASN A 60 -1.35 -23.99 -6.41
N VAL A 61 -2.12 -24.10 -5.33
CA VAL A 61 -3.49 -23.56 -5.24
C VAL A 61 -3.47 -22.03 -5.40
N VAL A 62 -2.56 -21.34 -4.72
CA VAL A 62 -2.42 -19.88 -4.83
C VAL A 62 -2.03 -19.47 -6.26
N MET A 63 -1.14 -20.22 -6.92
CA MET A 63 -0.75 -19.97 -8.31
C MET A 63 -1.91 -20.18 -9.28
N GLN A 64 -2.69 -21.26 -9.13
CA GLN A 64 -3.88 -21.51 -9.96
C GLN A 64 -4.92 -20.39 -9.82
N ILE A 65 -5.21 -19.98 -8.58
CA ILE A 65 -6.16 -18.90 -8.31
C ILE A 65 -5.65 -17.55 -8.86
N SER A 66 -4.38 -17.23 -8.63
CA SER A 66 -3.79 -15.99 -9.15
C SER A 66 -3.77 -15.97 -10.68
N GLY A 67 -3.45 -17.11 -11.30
CA GLY A 67 -3.48 -17.30 -12.75
C GLY A 67 -4.88 -17.09 -13.32
N VAL A 68 -5.90 -17.71 -12.73
CA VAL A 68 -7.27 -17.56 -13.23
C VAL A 68 -7.76 -16.13 -13.14
N ILE A 69 -7.45 -15.42 -12.04
CA ILE A 69 -7.78 -14.01 -11.85
C ILE A 69 -7.14 -13.12 -12.92
N LYS A 70 -5.88 -13.39 -13.27
CA LYS A 70 -5.13 -12.66 -14.31
C LYS A 70 -5.83 -12.70 -15.67
N PHE A 71 -6.52 -13.80 -15.99
CA PHE A 71 -7.25 -13.94 -17.26
C PHE A 71 -8.73 -13.57 -17.15
N GLY A 72 -9.38 -13.90 -16.02
CA GLY A 72 -10.80 -13.64 -15.78
C GLY A 72 -11.15 -12.17 -15.68
N ALA A 73 -10.36 -11.39 -14.94
CA ALA A 73 -10.65 -9.98 -14.72
C ALA A 73 -10.62 -9.14 -16.02
N PRO A 74 -9.66 -9.29 -16.94
CA PRO A 74 -9.72 -8.64 -18.24
C PRO A 74 -10.96 -9.00 -19.08
N MET A 75 -11.45 -10.25 -19.00
CA MET A 75 -12.70 -10.64 -19.70
C MET A 75 -13.89 -9.89 -19.13
N TYR A 76 -14.01 -9.86 -17.81
CA TYR A 76 -15.06 -9.10 -17.11
C TYR A 76 -15.05 -7.63 -17.54
N ASN A 77 -13.89 -6.98 -17.54
CA ASN A 77 -13.77 -5.56 -17.89
C ASN A 77 -14.13 -5.25 -19.34
N LYS A 78 -13.99 -6.23 -20.23
CA LYS A 78 -14.40 -6.11 -21.65
C LYS A 78 -15.90 -6.37 -21.85
N GLY A 79 -16.65 -6.57 -20.78
CA GLY A 79 -18.08 -6.89 -20.80
C GLY A 79 -18.37 -8.40 -20.84
N ASP A 80 -17.36 -9.27 -20.92
CA ASP A 80 -17.58 -10.74 -20.90
C ASP A 80 -17.61 -11.28 -19.45
N ALA A 81 -18.63 -10.86 -18.70
CA ALA A 81 -18.83 -11.33 -17.33
C ALA A 81 -19.14 -12.83 -17.29
N ARG A 82 -19.85 -13.36 -18.31
CA ARG A 82 -20.17 -14.78 -18.45
C ARG A 82 -18.90 -15.63 -18.62
N GLY A 83 -17.99 -15.22 -19.50
CA GLY A 83 -16.70 -15.87 -19.69
C GLY A 83 -15.84 -15.85 -18.44
N CYS A 84 -15.80 -14.71 -17.74
CA CYS A 84 -15.15 -14.58 -16.44
C CYS A 84 -15.73 -15.56 -15.39
N ALA A 85 -17.06 -15.58 -15.24
CA ALA A 85 -17.74 -16.46 -14.31
C ALA A 85 -17.47 -17.94 -14.60
N ARG A 86 -17.51 -18.36 -15.87
CA ARG A 86 -17.17 -19.74 -16.27
C ARG A 86 -15.75 -20.12 -15.86
N LEU A 87 -14.78 -19.24 -16.11
CA LEU A 87 -13.38 -19.49 -15.81
C LEU A 87 -13.12 -19.62 -14.30
N TYR A 88 -13.69 -18.72 -13.50
CA TYR A 88 -13.59 -18.78 -12.03
C TYR A 88 -14.27 -20.02 -11.46
N ARG A 89 -15.47 -20.37 -11.94
CA ARG A 89 -16.20 -21.56 -11.52
C ARG A 89 -15.40 -22.84 -11.81
N GLN A 90 -14.86 -22.95 -13.03
CA GLN A 90 -14.07 -24.11 -13.42
C GLN A 90 -12.86 -24.29 -12.50
N THR A 91 -12.16 -23.20 -12.20
CA THR A 91 -10.99 -23.23 -11.30
C THR A 91 -11.38 -23.59 -9.88
N ALA A 92 -12.46 -23.00 -9.34
CA ALA A 92 -12.97 -23.33 -8.01
C ALA A 92 -13.33 -24.82 -7.88
N LEU A 93 -14.04 -25.38 -8.86
CA LEU A 93 -14.40 -26.80 -8.88
C LEU A 93 -13.18 -27.71 -9.09
N SER A 94 -12.21 -27.28 -9.90
CA SER A 94 -10.95 -28.02 -10.11
C SER A 94 -10.19 -28.17 -8.80
N ILE A 95 -9.97 -27.06 -8.07
CA ILE A 95 -9.26 -27.06 -6.78
C ILE A 95 -10.04 -27.85 -5.73
N ALA A 96 -11.37 -27.68 -5.67
CA ALA A 96 -12.20 -28.38 -4.69
C ALA A 96 -12.28 -29.91 -4.89
N ARG A 97 -11.95 -30.40 -6.11
CA ARG A 97 -11.90 -31.82 -6.47
C ARG A 97 -10.49 -32.39 -6.44
N ASP A 98 -9.47 -31.55 -6.29
CA ASP A 98 -8.08 -31.99 -6.23
C ASP A 98 -7.85 -32.82 -4.96
N ALA A 99 -7.38 -34.05 -5.14
CA ALA A 99 -7.11 -34.98 -4.06
C ALA A 99 -5.97 -34.48 -3.15
N SER A 100 -5.04 -33.67 -3.68
CA SER A 100 -3.94 -33.09 -2.91
C SER A 100 -4.38 -31.98 -1.94
N VAL A 101 -5.51 -31.32 -2.22
CA VAL A 101 -6.06 -30.26 -1.36
C VAL A 101 -6.84 -30.90 -0.23
N THR A 102 -6.16 -31.32 0.84
CA THR A 102 -6.77 -32.10 1.94
C THR A 102 -7.60 -31.26 2.93
N SER A 103 -7.42 -29.94 2.99
CA SER A 103 -8.18 -29.06 3.87
C SER A 103 -9.65 -28.97 3.45
N GLU A 104 -10.54 -29.39 4.34
CA GLU A 104 -11.98 -29.34 4.12
C GLU A 104 -12.52 -27.90 4.21
N GLU A 105 -11.84 -27.01 4.93
CA GLU A 105 -12.17 -25.59 4.99
C GLU A 105 -12.03 -24.94 3.61
N ILE A 106 -10.94 -25.24 2.89
CA ILE A 106 -10.69 -24.73 1.54
C ILE A 106 -11.73 -25.30 0.56
N ARG A 107 -11.98 -26.61 0.62
CA ARG A 107 -12.97 -27.26 -0.26
C ARG A 107 -14.37 -26.70 -0.04
N THR A 108 -14.79 -26.57 1.22
CA THR A 108 -16.08 -25.99 1.60
C THR A 108 -16.19 -24.55 1.12
N CYS A 109 -15.17 -23.73 1.35
CA CYS A 109 -15.13 -22.34 0.88
C CYS A 109 -15.36 -22.20 -0.63
N LEU A 110 -14.74 -23.07 -1.44
CA LEU A 110 -14.92 -23.07 -2.90
C LEU A 110 -16.30 -23.57 -3.32
N ARG A 111 -16.80 -24.65 -2.69
CA ARG A 111 -18.13 -25.18 -2.97
C ARG A 111 -19.23 -24.19 -2.61
N ASP A 112 -19.10 -23.49 -1.48
CA ASP A 112 -20.04 -22.46 -1.05
C ASP A 112 -20.06 -21.28 -2.02
N ALA A 113 -18.90 -20.89 -2.54
CA ALA A 113 -18.81 -19.83 -3.55
C ALA A 113 -19.52 -20.21 -4.86
N VAL A 114 -19.38 -21.47 -5.29
CA VAL A 114 -20.08 -22.02 -6.45
C VAL A 114 -21.58 -22.09 -6.20
N ALA A 115 -22.01 -22.61 -5.05
CA ALA A 115 -23.43 -22.70 -4.69
C ALA A 115 -24.09 -21.32 -4.61
N LYS A 116 -23.39 -20.31 -4.07
CA LYS A 116 -23.87 -18.93 -4.05
C LYS A 116 -24.00 -18.34 -5.47
N ALA A 117 -23.09 -18.70 -6.37
CA ALA A 117 -23.16 -18.29 -7.76
C ALA A 117 -24.36 -18.93 -8.48
N ASP A 118 -24.64 -20.21 -8.22
CA ASP A 118 -25.82 -20.93 -8.74
C ASP A 118 -27.13 -20.35 -8.22
N GLU A 119 -27.17 -19.99 -6.94
CA GLU A 119 -28.34 -19.36 -6.33
C GLU A 119 -28.66 -17.99 -6.95
N ILE A 120 -27.64 -17.21 -7.33
CA ILE A 120 -27.83 -15.94 -8.04
C ILE A 120 -28.43 -16.18 -9.44
N ALA A 121 -27.89 -17.15 -10.18
CA ALA A 121 -28.37 -17.50 -11.51
C ALA A 121 -29.82 -18.02 -11.47
N ARG A 122 -30.13 -18.94 -10.54
CA ARG A 122 -31.48 -19.49 -10.34
C ARG A 122 -32.50 -18.40 -10.04
N LYS A 123 -32.20 -17.50 -9.09
CA LYS A 123 -33.10 -16.37 -8.76
C LYS A 123 -33.38 -15.48 -9.96
N ALA A 124 -32.37 -15.20 -10.78
CA ALA A 124 -32.55 -14.39 -11.98
C ALA A 124 -33.40 -15.11 -13.03
N ALA A 125 -33.24 -16.42 -13.19
CA ALA A 125 -34.09 -17.24 -14.07
C ALA A 125 -35.55 -17.32 -13.59
N GLU A 126 -35.79 -17.27 -12.28
CA GLU A 126 -37.14 -17.21 -11.70
C GLU A 126 -37.81 -15.85 -11.93
N GLU A 127 -37.04 -14.75 -11.86
CA GLU A 127 -37.52 -13.39 -12.12
C GLU A 127 -37.79 -13.14 -13.61
N ASP A 128 -36.92 -13.65 -14.49
CA ASP A 128 -37.08 -13.57 -15.95
C ASP A 128 -36.70 -14.92 -16.63
N PRO A 129 -37.69 -15.80 -16.87
CA PRO A 129 -37.46 -17.11 -17.50
C PRO A 129 -36.97 -17.06 -18.95
N MET A 130 -37.09 -15.92 -19.64
CA MET A 130 -36.73 -15.78 -21.06
C MET A 130 -35.29 -15.25 -21.26
N GLY A 131 -34.62 -14.75 -20.22
CA GLY A 131 -33.28 -14.17 -20.36
C GLY A 131 -32.54 -13.78 -19.09
N GLY A 132 -33.16 -13.88 -17.90
CA GLY A 132 -32.59 -13.37 -16.64
C GLY A 132 -31.28 -14.05 -16.22
N GLU A 133 -31.09 -15.34 -16.55
CA GLU A 133 -29.83 -16.03 -16.32
C GLU A 133 -28.72 -15.51 -17.24
N GLU A 134 -29.02 -15.24 -18.51
CA GLU A 134 -28.02 -14.76 -19.47
C GLU A 134 -27.78 -13.24 -19.40
N ASP A 135 -28.59 -12.52 -18.62
CA ASP A 135 -28.45 -11.10 -18.38
C ASP A 135 -27.05 -10.74 -17.86
N GLN A 136 -26.51 -9.66 -18.42
CA GLN A 136 -25.16 -9.18 -18.11
C GLN A 136 -24.99 -8.89 -16.61
N ARG A 137 -25.97 -8.24 -15.98
CA ARG A 137 -25.90 -7.86 -14.57
C ARG A 137 -25.96 -9.08 -13.66
N THR A 138 -26.73 -10.10 -14.04
CA THR A 138 -26.72 -11.40 -13.36
C THR A 138 -25.34 -12.03 -13.45
N GLN A 139 -24.75 -12.11 -14.65
CA GLN A 139 -23.43 -12.70 -14.87
C GLN A 139 -22.32 -11.96 -14.11
N GLU A 140 -22.42 -10.63 -13.98
CA GLU A 140 -21.52 -9.83 -13.16
C GLU A 140 -21.59 -10.22 -11.67
N ARG A 141 -22.81 -10.38 -11.13
CA ARG A 141 -23.03 -10.81 -9.74
C ARG A 141 -22.49 -12.22 -9.51
N VAL A 142 -22.69 -13.14 -10.45
CA VAL A 142 -22.16 -14.51 -10.43
C VAL A 142 -20.62 -14.49 -10.41
N ALA A 143 -19.98 -13.74 -11.30
CA ALA A 143 -18.53 -13.62 -11.36
C ALA A 143 -17.95 -13.07 -10.05
N TRP A 144 -18.60 -12.08 -9.44
CA TRP A 144 -18.23 -11.52 -8.14
C TRP A 144 -18.41 -12.49 -6.98
N ALA A 145 -19.44 -13.33 -6.98
CA ALA A 145 -19.63 -14.35 -5.95
C ALA A 145 -18.48 -15.37 -5.97
N LEU A 146 -18.10 -15.83 -7.16
CA LEU A 146 -16.99 -16.76 -7.35
C LEU A 146 -15.65 -16.12 -6.96
N ARG A 147 -15.42 -14.86 -7.37
CA ARG A 147 -14.18 -14.14 -7.06
C ARG A 147 -13.93 -14.07 -5.54
N ARG A 148 -14.96 -13.74 -4.76
CA ARG A 148 -14.84 -13.68 -3.29
C ARG A 148 -14.47 -15.02 -2.67
N GLY A 149 -14.98 -16.13 -3.20
CA GLY A 149 -14.59 -17.47 -2.77
C GLY A 149 -13.13 -17.77 -3.01
N LEU A 150 -12.63 -17.44 -4.20
CA LEU A 150 -11.23 -17.61 -4.58
C LEU A 150 -10.30 -16.77 -3.69
N ASP A 151 -10.63 -15.49 -3.48
CA ASP A 151 -9.86 -14.59 -2.60
C ASP A 151 -9.85 -15.13 -1.15
N ARG A 152 -10.99 -15.62 -0.65
CA ARG A 152 -11.09 -16.19 0.70
C ARG A 152 -10.20 -17.42 0.91
N VAL A 153 -10.11 -18.30 -0.09
CA VAL A 153 -9.19 -19.46 -0.04
C VAL A 153 -7.76 -19.01 0.06
N VAL A 154 -7.34 -18.07 -0.79
CA VAL A 154 -5.94 -17.65 -0.73
C VAL A 154 -5.67 -16.93 0.60
N ASP A 155 -6.62 -16.19 1.18
CA ASP A 155 -6.49 -15.65 2.54
C ASP A 155 -6.30 -16.73 3.61
N LEU A 156 -7.08 -17.82 3.55
CA LEU A 156 -6.96 -18.95 4.49
C LEU A 156 -5.60 -19.66 4.39
N ILE A 157 -5.00 -19.71 3.20
CA ILE A 157 -3.70 -20.36 2.96
C ILE A 157 -2.55 -19.47 3.45
N MET A 158 -2.65 -18.17 3.22
CA MET A 158 -1.50 -17.28 3.27
C MET A 158 -1.43 -16.39 4.52
N ASP A 159 -2.35 -16.48 5.49
CA ASP A 159 -2.41 -15.65 6.72
C ASP A 159 -1.04 -15.59 7.44
N PRO A 160 -0.22 -14.53 7.21
CA PRO A 160 1.07 -14.39 7.85
C PRO A 160 0.89 -13.62 9.17
N PRO A 161 1.83 -13.76 10.13
CA PRO A 161 1.85 -12.88 11.29
C PRO A 161 1.86 -11.42 10.85
N VAL A 162 0.99 -10.61 11.46
CA VAL A 162 0.90 -9.17 11.25
C VAL A 162 2.04 -8.52 12.04
N ASP A 163 3.24 -8.50 11.47
CA ASP A 163 4.17 -7.44 11.81
C ASP A 163 3.77 -6.24 10.94
N GLU A 164 3.13 -5.24 11.56
CA GLU A 164 2.77 -4.02 10.83
C GLU A 164 4.05 -3.32 10.36
N PRO A 165 4.24 -3.07 9.05
CA PRO A 165 5.43 -2.40 8.56
C PRO A 165 5.53 -1.02 9.20
N THR A 166 6.71 -0.70 9.72
CA THR A 166 6.96 0.58 10.39
C THR A 166 6.65 1.73 9.43
N VAL A 167 5.83 2.68 9.89
CA VAL A 167 5.44 3.83 9.09
C VAL A 167 6.51 4.91 9.23
N TYR A 168 7.21 5.21 8.15
CA TYR A 168 8.20 6.28 8.14
C TYR A 168 7.50 7.62 7.95
N ARG A 169 7.65 8.50 8.94
CA ARG A 169 7.08 9.84 8.93
C ARG A 169 8.20 10.89 8.81
N PRO A 170 7.88 12.08 8.30
CA PRO A 170 8.76 13.22 8.43
C PRO A 170 9.17 13.41 9.90
N SER A 171 10.43 13.77 10.13
CA SER A 171 10.86 14.22 11.45
C SER A 171 10.05 15.45 11.84
N VAL A 172 9.34 15.38 12.97
CA VAL A 172 8.83 16.59 13.61
C VAL A 172 10.05 17.24 14.24
N ASP A 173 10.44 18.42 13.74
CA ASP A 173 11.31 19.29 14.52
C ASP A 173 10.47 19.75 15.72
N ASP A 174 10.54 19.01 16.82
CA ASP A 174 10.11 19.48 18.14
C ASP A 174 11.10 20.56 18.58
N ASN A 175 11.01 21.74 17.96
CA ASN A 175 11.46 22.96 18.59
C ASN A 175 10.41 23.35 19.65
N ASP A 176 10.37 22.59 20.73
CA ASP A 176 9.84 23.10 22.00
C ASP A 176 11.03 23.62 22.82
N ASP A 177 11.26 24.90 22.62
CA ASP A 177 12.31 25.68 23.26
C ASP A 177 11.86 25.99 24.69
N THR A 178 12.17 25.11 25.65
CA THR A 178 12.11 25.43 27.08
C THR A 178 13.43 25.11 27.76
N ALA A 179 14.30 26.13 27.81
CA ALA A 179 15.42 26.18 28.73
C ALA A 179 14.92 26.37 30.17
N VAL A 180 15.45 25.58 31.12
CA VAL A 180 16.36 26.00 32.20
C VAL A 180 16.31 24.96 33.33
N GLY A 181 17.48 24.49 33.73
CA GLY A 181 17.72 23.81 35.00
C GLY A 181 19.13 23.23 35.06
N ASP A 182 20.12 24.07 35.40
CA ASP A 182 21.47 23.65 35.76
C ASP A 182 21.46 22.75 37.01
N ASP A 183 22.22 21.65 36.99
CA ASP A 183 22.90 21.09 38.15
C ASP A 183 24.05 20.16 37.73
N ASP A 184 25.13 20.20 38.51
CA ASP A 184 26.52 19.82 38.22
C ASP A 184 26.84 18.31 38.42
N ALA A 185 27.49 17.69 37.41
CA ALA A 185 28.45 16.53 37.40
C ALA A 185 28.10 15.11 37.96
N PRO A 186 28.84 14.03 37.58
CA PRO A 186 29.46 13.68 36.29
C PRO A 186 29.09 12.26 35.77
N ALA A 187 29.30 12.09 34.45
CA ALA A 187 29.33 10.90 33.59
C ALA A 187 29.12 9.49 34.18
N GLU A 188 28.11 8.75 33.68
CA GLU A 188 28.20 7.35 33.20
C GLU A 188 27.10 7.06 32.14
N ASP A 189 27.53 6.57 30.97
CA ASP A 189 26.83 5.75 29.97
C ASP A 189 25.39 6.12 29.52
N GLU A 190 25.28 7.15 28.67
CA GLU A 190 24.06 7.36 27.86
C GLU A 190 24.07 6.47 26.61
N ALA A 191 23.22 5.44 26.65
CA ALA A 191 22.73 4.74 25.46
C ALA A 191 22.05 5.75 24.52
N ALA A 192 22.80 6.20 23.51
CA ALA A 192 22.32 7.14 22.51
C ALA A 192 21.05 6.60 21.81
N THR A 193 19.93 7.29 22.03
CA THR A 193 18.73 7.25 21.18
C THR A 193 19.12 7.35 19.70
N PRO A 194 18.47 6.64 18.77
CA PRO A 194 18.89 6.59 17.37
C PRO A 194 18.71 7.97 16.73
N ARG A 195 19.80 8.74 16.67
CA ARG A 195 19.85 10.00 15.93
C ARG A 195 19.74 9.67 14.45
N THR A 196 18.82 10.35 13.77
CA THR A 196 18.72 10.36 12.31
C THR A 196 20.13 10.54 11.72
N PRO A 197 20.64 9.60 10.90
CA PRO A 197 21.94 9.79 10.27
C PRO A 197 21.85 10.93 9.28
N THR A 198 22.41 12.08 9.65
CA THR A 198 22.79 13.17 8.74
C THR A 198 23.88 12.63 7.82
N VAL A 199 23.61 12.62 6.52
CA VAL A 199 24.56 12.25 5.48
C VAL A 199 25.13 13.54 4.91
N ASP A 200 26.46 13.70 5.04
CA ASP A 200 27.21 14.90 4.65
C ASP A 200 27.77 14.86 3.21
N ALA A 201 27.36 13.88 2.37
CA ALA A 201 27.90 13.69 1.02
C ALA A 201 26.85 13.90 -0.10
N GLU A 202 27.22 14.69 -1.12
CA GLU A 202 26.44 14.95 -2.33
C GLU A 202 26.16 13.67 -3.12
N THR A 203 24.91 13.45 -3.50
CA THR A 203 24.52 12.32 -4.35
C THR A 203 23.45 12.71 -5.38
N ALA A 204 23.48 12.08 -6.55
CA ALA A 204 22.62 12.43 -7.68
C ALA A 204 21.14 12.07 -7.43
N ALA A 205 20.22 13.01 -7.70
CA ALA A 205 18.78 12.80 -7.58
C ALA A 205 18.24 11.88 -8.69
N LEU A 206 17.44 10.86 -8.32
CA LEU A 206 16.79 9.96 -9.29
C LEU A 206 15.72 10.68 -10.12
N PHE A 207 15.00 11.59 -9.48
CA PHE A 207 14.00 12.43 -10.13
C PHE A 207 14.10 13.83 -9.55
N ASP A 208 14.56 14.81 -10.34
CA ASP A 208 14.50 16.24 -10.00
C ASP A 208 13.46 16.94 -10.88
N PHE A 209 12.22 17.02 -10.42
CA PHE A 209 11.13 17.65 -11.18
C PHE A 209 11.25 19.17 -11.26
N ALA A 210 12.05 19.82 -10.41
CA ALA A 210 12.25 21.27 -10.49
C ALA A 210 13.24 21.61 -11.63
N LYS A 211 14.27 20.79 -11.82
CA LYS A 211 15.22 20.93 -12.94
C LYS A 211 14.71 20.31 -14.23
N THR A 212 13.96 19.21 -14.14
CA THR A 212 13.47 18.46 -15.30
C THR A 212 12.01 18.05 -15.09
N PRO A 213 11.06 18.97 -15.30
CA PRO A 213 9.63 18.72 -15.06
C PRO A 213 9.08 17.55 -15.88
N ASP A 214 9.61 17.31 -17.07
CA ASP A 214 9.18 16.24 -17.99
C ASP A 214 9.45 14.83 -17.44
N LEU A 215 10.28 14.69 -16.39
CA LEU A 215 10.46 13.42 -15.70
C LEU A 215 9.16 12.85 -15.13
N ALA A 216 8.15 13.69 -14.87
CA ALA A 216 6.83 13.22 -14.46
C ALA A 216 6.17 12.34 -15.52
N GLY A 217 6.43 12.59 -16.82
CA GLY A 217 5.91 11.79 -17.93
C GLY A 217 6.49 10.37 -17.98
N ARG A 218 7.59 10.08 -17.26
CA ARG A 218 8.14 8.73 -17.14
C ARG A 218 7.35 7.84 -16.19
N TRP A 219 6.45 8.42 -15.38
CA TRP A 219 5.65 7.69 -14.41
C TRP A 219 4.35 7.21 -15.05
N ARG A 220 4.22 5.89 -15.23
CA ARG A 220 3.02 5.25 -15.78
C ARG A 220 2.03 4.90 -14.68
N SER A 221 0.74 5.08 -14.93
CA SER A 221 -0.32 4.66 -14.03
C SER A 221 -0.51 3.13 -14.04
N LEU A 222 -0.63 2.54 -12.85
CA LEU A 222 -1.27 1.25 -12.63
C LEU A 222 -2.29 1.42 -11.52
N ASN A 223 -3.55 1.53 -11.93
CA ASN A 223 -4.67 1.64 -11.01
C ASN A 223 -5.41 0.30 -10.92
N ASP A 224 -6.27 0.18 -9.93
CA ASP A 224 -7.17 -0.96 -9.83
C ASP A 224 -8.16 -0.95 -11.00
N GLY A 225 -7.90 -1.84 -11.95
CA GLY A 225 -8.78 -2.15 -13.06
C GLY A 225 -9.23 -3.59 -13.04
N VAL A 226 -9.20 -4.31 -11.92
CA VAL A 226 -9.60 -5.73 -11.86
C VAL A 226 -11.10 -5.82 -11.55
N MET A 227 -11.86 -6.60 -12.32
CA MET A 227 -13.31 -6.79 -12.10
C MET A 227 -14.12 -5.48 -12.07
N GLY A 228 -13.82 -4.54 -12.97
CA GLY A 228 -14.51 -3.25 -13.03
C GLY A 228 -13.97 -2.21 -12.06
N GLY A 229 -12.79 -2.42 -11.47
CA GLY A 229 -12.09 -1.39 -10.70
C GLY A 229 -12.09 -0.04 -11.44
N VAL A 230 -12.55 1.00 -10.76
CA VAL A 230 -12.73 2.37 -11.29
C VAL A 230 -11.83 3.37 -10.57
N SER A 231 -10.78 2.87 -9.91
CA SER A 231 -9.76 3.75 -9.35
C SER A 231 -9.00 4.41 -10.50
N ASP A 232 -8.81 5.72 -10.39
CA ASP A 232 -7.97 6.48 -11.30
C ASP A 232 -6.86 7.15 -10.51
N GLY A 233 -5.74 7.34 -11.17
CA GLY A 233 -4.69 8.19 -10.67
C GLY A 233 -3.46 8.16 -11.57
N ARG A 234 -2.72 9.26 -11.51
CA ARG A 234 -1.67 9.59 -12.46
C ARG A 234 -0.67 10.54 -11.84
N MET A 235 0.53 10.53 -12.40
CA MET A 235 1.55 11.52 -12.11
C MET A 235 1.49 12.60 -13.19
N ARG A 236 1.53 13.87 -12.79
CA ARG A 236 1.69 15.00 -13.71
C ARG A 236 2.69 16.00 -13.16
N SER A 237 3.33 16.76 -14.03
CA SER A 237 4.05 17.96 -13.60
C SER A 237 3.06 19.00 -13.09
N ALA A 238 3.40 19.67 -12.01
CA ALA A 238 2.64 20.81 -11.52
C ALA A 238 2.71 21.95 -12.54
N ILE A 239 1.66 22.77 -12.62
CA ILE A 239 1.62 23.95 -13.51
C ILE A 239 2.83 24.88 -13.26
N SER A 240 3.26 25.01 -12.00
CA SER A 240 4.46 25.77 -11.63
C SER A 240 5.78 25.21 -12.17
N GLY A 241 5.81 23.99 -12.71
CA GLY A 241 7.02 23.29 -13.13
C GLY A 241 7.94 22.86 -11.98
N THR A 242 7.62 23.16 -10.72
CA THR A 242 8.56 22.92 -9.60
C THR A 242 8.51 21.51 -9.02
N HIS A 243 7.49 20.73 -9.34
CA HIS A 243 7.23 19.43 -8.69
C HIS A 243 6.30 18.55 -9.52
N ALA A 244 6.23 17.27 -9.17
CA ALA A 244 5.21 16.37 -9.68
C ALA A 244 4.05 16.20 -8.68
N VAL A 245 2.85 15.98 -9.21
CA VAL A 245 1.60 15.75 -8.48
C VAL A 245 1.13 14.34 -8.80
N PHE A 246 1.06 13.50 -7.78
CA PHE A 246 0.34 12.23 -7.84
C PHE A 246 -1.08 12.50 -7.34
N GLU A 247 -2.05 12.40 -8.24
CA GLU A 247 -3.46 12.67 -7.96
C GLU A 247 -4.33 11.56 -8.54
N GLY A 248 -5.52 11.38 -7.97
CA GLY A 248 -6.43 10.32 -8.39
C GLY A 248 -7.61 10.18 -7.45
N THR A 249 -8.52 9.26 -7.77
CA THR A 249 -9.61 8.83 -6.91
C THR A 249 -9.53 7.33 -6.73
N VAL A 250 -9.37 6.88 -5.49
CA VAL A 250 -9.50 5.46 -5.14
C VAL A 250 -10.96 5.18 -4.85
N ARG A 251 -11.59 4.35 -5.70
CA ARG A 251 -13.01 4.01 -5.60
C ARG A 251 -13.21 2.61 -5.04
N LEU A 252 -14.32 2.40 -4.36
CA LEU A 252 -14.60 1.19 -3.56
C LEU A 252 -15.70 0.31 -4.13
N GLU A 253 -16.36 0.73 -5.23
CA GLU A 253 -17.55 0.06 -5.74
C GLU A 253 -17.33 -1.42 -6.12
N ASN A 254 -16.08 -1.89 -6.15
CA ASN A 254 -15.67 -3.21 -6.64
C ASN A 254 -14.65 -3.92 -5.74
N ASN A 255 -14.94 -4.04 -4.43
CA ASN A 255 -14.18 -4.87 -3.46
C ASN A 255 -12.74 -4.41 -3.14
N GLY A 256 -12.44 -3.14 -3.38
CA GLY A 256 -11.12 -2.58 -3.17
C GLY A 256 -10.83 -1.54 -4.23
N GLY A 257 -9.76 -0.79 -4.00
CA GLY A 257 -9.26 0.19 -4.93
C GLY A 257 -7.83 0.49 -4.56
N PHE A 258 -6.99 0.65 -5.56
CA PHE A 258 -5.69 1.27 -5.40
C PHE A 258 -5.44 2.20 -6.56
N SER A 259 -4.69 3.26 -6.28
CA SER A 259 -4.02 4.01 -7.34
C SER A 259 -2.53 3.87 -7.15
N SER A 260 -1.81 3.68 -8.24
CA SER A 260 -0.37 3.63 -8.18
C SER A 260 0.27 4.14 -9.46
N VAL A 261 1.47 4.68 -9.32
CA VAL A 261 2.31 5.14 -10.43
C VAL A 261 3.68 4.49 -10.33
N ARG A 262 4.32 4.18 -11.46
CA ARG A 262 5.64 3.52 -11.51
C ARG A 262 6.55 4.21 -12.50
N ALA A 263 7.83 4.31 -12.17
CA ALA A 263 8.88 4.73 -13.08
C ALA A 263 9.94 3.64 -13.21
N SER A 264 10.28 3.29 -14.45
CA SER A 264 11.28 2.26 -14.76
C SER A 264 12.64 2.89 -15.05
N PHE A 265 13.69 2.18 -14.63
CA PHE A 265 15.09 2.43 -14.91
C PHE A 265 15.68 1.48 -15.97
N GLY A 266 14.84 0.74 -16.69
CA GLY A 266 15.30 -0.22 -17.70
C GLY A 266 16.02 -1.41 -17.08
N SER A 267 17.29 -1.63 -17.47
CA SER A 267 18.12 -2.76 -17.02
C SER A 267 18.59 -2.68 -15.56
N GLY A 268 18.26 -1.59 -14.86
CA GLY A 268 18.59 -1.40 -13.45
C GLY A 268 19.67 -0.33 -13.23
N ILE A 269 19.70 0.19 -12.00
CA ILE A 269 20.71 1.13 -11.51
C ILE A 269 21.27 0.64 -10.18
N ASP A 270 22.55 0.93 -9.95
CA ASP A 270 23.24 0.58 -8.72
C ASP A 270 23.06 1.68 -7.66
N LEU A 271 22.37 1.31 -6.59
CA LEU A 271 22.12 2.13 -5.41
C LEU A 271 22.78 1.56 -4.15
N SER A 272 23.68 0.59 -4.27
CA SER A 272 24.33 -0.10 -3.13
C SER A 272 25.14 0.83 -2.21
N GLN A 273 25.63 1.95 -2.75
CA GLN A 273 26.32 3.00 -2.00
C GLN A 273 25.40 3.81 -1.07
N PHE A 274 24.08 3.64 -1.17
CA PHE A 274 23.09 4.37 -0.39
C PHE A 274 22.49 3.52 0.73
N GLN A 275 21.81 4.18 1.68
CA GLN A 275 21.12 3.50 2.78
C GLN A 275 19.59 3.50 2.63
N GLY A 276 19.04 4.18 1.62
CA GLY A 276 17.60 4.32 1.43
C GLY A 276 17.21 5.41 0.45
N PHE A 277 15.91 5.61 0.31
CA PHE A 277 15.31 6.67 -0.50
C PHE A 277 14.98 7.89 0.36
N TYR A 278 15.20 9.08 -0.21
CA TYR A 278 14.75 10.36 0.34
C TYR A 278 13.71 10.97 -0.58
N MET A 279 12.60 11.45 -0.01
CA MET A 279 11.50 12.02 -0.79
C MET A 279 11.04 13.33 -0.16
N ASP A 280 10.96 14.41 -0.95
CA ASP A 280 10.32 15.64 -0.50
C ASP A 280 8.84 15.63 -0.90
N VAL A 281 7.98 15.50 0.11
CA VAL A 281 6.55 15.29 -0.02
C VAL A 281 5.78 16.41 0.66
N ARG A 282 4.54 16.62 0.22
CA ARG A 282 3.57 17.50 0.85
C ARG A 282 2.17 16.98 0.56
N PRO A 283 1.18 17.21 1.43
CA PRO A 283 -0.20 17.03 1.05
C PRO A 283 -0.59 18.00 -0.08
N GLY A 284 -1.46 17.51 -0.98
CA GLY A 284 -2.03 18.31 -2.05
C GLY A 284 -3.23 19.13 -1.57
N ASP A 285 -4.01 18.56 -0.66
CA ASP A 285 -5.25 19.06 -0.09
C ASP A 285 -5.46 18.48 1.32
N GLU A 286 -6.54 18.88 1.99
CA GLU A 286 -6.91 18.37 3.31
C GLU A 286 -7.19 16.86 3.30
N ALA A 287 -7.75 16.34 2.19
CA ALA A 287 -8.04 14.93 2.03
C ALA A 287 -6.79 14.06 1.87
N SER A 288 -5.64 14.63 1.54
CA SER A 288 -4.34 13.95 1.42
C SER A 288 -3.39 14.24 2.58
N ALA A 289 -3.77 15.13 3.49
CA ALA A 289 -3.03 15.41 4.72
C ALA A 289 -3.04 14.20 5.67
N GLY A 290 -1.86 13.82 6.16
CA GLY A 290 -1.71 12.70 7.09
C GLY A 290 -1.95 11.31 6.48
N LYS A 291 -2.14 11.20 5.16
CA LYS A 291 -2.35 9.91 4.51
C LYS A 291 -1.08 9.08 4.45
N GLU A 292 -1.25 7.77 4.55
CA GLU A 292 -0.21 6.78 4.32
C GLU A 292 -0.15 6.40 2.85
N TYR A 293 1.07 6.29 2.35
CA TYR A 293 1.40 5.86 1.01
C TYR A 293 2.41 4.71 1.09
N LEU A 294 2.45 3.91 0.04
CA LEU A 294 3.43 2.85 -0.13
C LEU A 294 4.45 3.28 -1.18
N LEU A 295 5.72 3.27 -0.80
CA LEU A 295 6.84 3.28 -1.73
C LEU A 295 7.08 1.84 -2.19
N ILE A 296 7.10 1.64 -3.49
CA ILE A 296 7.26 0.33 -4.13
C ILE A 296 8.58 0.29 -4.86
N VAL A 297 9.32 -0.80 -4.70
CA VAL A 297 10.63 -0.98 -5.34
C VAL A 297 10.70 -2.37 -5.94
N LYS A 298 11.35 -2.47 -7.09
CA LYS A 298 11.72 -3.73 -7.73
C LYS A 298 13.18 -3.69 -8.15
N ASP A 299 13.87 -4.78 -7.89
CA ASP A 299 15.09 -5.12 -8.61
C ASP A 299 14.79 -5.94 -9.86
N ASP A 300 15.83 -6.31 -10.58
CA ASP A 300 15.81 -7.14 -11.79
C ASP A 300 15.15 -8.52 -11.57
N GLU A 301 15.28 -9.13 -10.39
CA GLU A 301 14.62 -10.41 -10.08
C GLU A 301 13.10 -10.22 -9.94
N CYS A 302 12.68 -9.13 -9.28
CA CYS A 302 11.27 -8.77 -9.14
C CYS A 302 10.58 -8.60 -10.51
N MET A 303 11.31 -8.24 -11.56
CA MET A 303 10.74 -8.07 -12.91
C MET A 303 10.24 -9.39 -13.51
N THR A 304 10.85 -10.52 -13.16
CA THR A 304 10.45 -11.86 -13.66
C THR A 304 9.53 -12.59 -12.69
N THR A 305 9.75 -12.42 -11.39
CA THR A 305 9.01 -13.13 -10.33
C THR A 305 7.68 -12.47 -9.95
N GLN A 306 7.41 -11.25 -10.44
CA GLN A 306 6.24 -10.43 -10.10
C GLN A 306 6.14 -10.08 -8.60
N VAL A 307 7.27 -10.16 -7.90
CA VAL A 307 7.41 -9.72 -6.51
C VAL A 307 7.56 -8.19 -6.46
N ASN A 308 7.10 -7.59 -5.37
CA ASN A 308 7.24 -6.16 -5.09
C ASN A 308 7.73 -6.01 -3.66
N PHE A 309 8.70 -5.13 -3.46
CA PHE A 309 9.01 -4.62 -2.14
C PHE A 309 8.18 -3.40 -1.86
N LYS A 310 7.60 -3.30 -0.67
CA LYS A 310 6.78 -2.15 -0.28
C LYS A 310 7.17 -1.68 1.11
N ALA A 311 7.26 -0.37 1.28
CA ALA A 311 7.45 0.27 2.58
C ALA A 311 6.43 1.41 2.73
N LYS A 312 5.87 1.56 3.94
CA LYS A 312 4.91 2.63 4.24
C LYS A 312 5.65 3.94 4.54
N PHE A 313 5.10 5.04 4.03
CA PHE A 313 5.51 6.38 4.42
C PHE A 313 4.29 7.31 4.54
N GLY A 314 4.34 8.28 5.44
CA GLY A 314 3.27 9.26 5.64
C GLY A 314 3.58 10.63 5.03
N THR A 315 2.54 11.40 4.73
CA THR A 315 2.63 12.85 4.52
C THR A 315 2.38 13.60 5.84
N GLY A 316 2.94 14.80 5.98
CA GLY A 316 2.60 15.68 7.10
C GLY A 316 1.13 16.07 7.17
N LYS A 317 0.73 16.53 8.36
CA LYS A 317 -0.62 17.02 8.64
C LYS A 317 -0.80 18.51 8.30
N LYS A 318 0.30 19.25 8.10
CA LYS A 318 0.29 20.68 7.74
C LYS A 318 0.63 20.85 6.26
N GLY A 319 0.13 21.92 5.64
CA GLY A 319 0.52 22.28 4.28
C GLY A 319 1.97 22.74 4.25
N GLY A 320 2.89 21.90 3.76
CA GLY A 320 4.32 22.21 3.72
C GLY A 320 5.14 21.10 3.08
N TRP A 321 6.32 21.43 2.57
CA TRP A 321 7.27 20.44 2.07
C TRP A 321 8.04 19.82 3.23
N GLU A 322 8.14 18.50 3.22
CA GLU A 322 8.77 17.72 4.26
C GLU A 322 9.57 16.58 3.64
N ARG A 323 10.71 16.26 4.24
CA ARG A 323 11.58 15.18 3.77
C ARG A 323 11.31 13.90 4.55
N VAL A 324 11.07 12.81 3.83
CA VAL A 324 10.90 11.47 4.40
C VAL A 324 12.03 10.56 3.93
N LYS A 325 12.70 9.90 4.88
CA LYS A 325 13.68 8.84 4.62
C LYS A 325 13.01 7.48 4.74
N VAL A 326 13.15 6.64 3.71
CA VAL A 326 12.74 5.23 3.74
C VAL A 326 14.01 4.37 3.55
N PRO A 327 14.55 3.76 4.62
CA PRO A 327 15.78 2.97 4.54
C PRO A 327 15.57 1.72 3.69
N PHE A 328 16.62 1.19 3.05
CA PHE A 328 16.48 -0.04 2.26
C PHE A 328 16.07 -1.24 3.11
N ALA A 329 16.44 -1.26 4.38
CA ALA A 329 16.01 -2.26 5.36
C ALA A 329 14.48 -2.24 5.61
N ALA A 330 13.77 -1.16 5.28
CA ALA A 330 12.30 -1.11 5.35
C ALA A 330 11.61 -1.98 4.29
N PHE A 331 12.35 -2.45 3.29
CA PHE A 331 11.87 -3.38 2.26
C PHE A 331 12.18 -4.82 2.66
N ASP A 332 11.77 -5.20 3.87
CA ASP A 332 11.99 -6.51 4.48
C ASP A 332 10.94 -7.56 4.06
N ARG A 333 9.80 -7.11 3.53
CA ARG A 333 8.67 -7.96 3.16
C ARG A 333 8.45 -7.97 1.63
N PRO A 334 9.05 -8.92 0.91
CA PRO A 334 8.73 -9.14 -0.50
C PRO A 334 7.30 -9.66 -0.65
N GLU A 335 6.53 -9.06 -1.56
CA GLU A 335 5.13 -9.41 -1.77
C GLU A 335 4.78 -9.69 -3.23
N ARG A 336 4.00 -10.76 -3.46
CA ARG A 336 3.35 -11.04 -4.74
C ARG A 336 1.84 -10.89 -4.57
N MET A 337 1.23 -9.96 -5.30
CA MET A 337 -0.22 -9.66 -5.23
C MET A 337 -0.73 -9.36 -3.80
N GLY A 338 0.04 -8.60 -3.01
CA GLY A 338 -0.32 -8.20 -1.65
C GLY A 338 -0.03 -9.25 -0.57
N ARG A 339 0.64 -10.35 -0.93
CA ARG A 339 0.97 -11.46 0.00
C ARG A 339 2.47 -11.64 0.09
N ALA A 340 2.98 -11.85 1.31
CA ALA A 340 4.39 -12.13 1.52
C ALA A 340 4.82 -13.40 0.77
N VAL A 341 6.06 -13.40 0.27
CA VAL A 341 6.71 -14.55 -0.34
C VAL A 341 8.09 -14.75 0.28
N MET A 342 8.62 -15.96 0.23
CA MET A 342 10.01 -16.24 0.64
C MET A 342 10.95 -15.77 -0.47
N ARG A 343 11.61 -14.63 -0.25
CA ARG A 343 12.58 -14.05 -1.18
C ARG A 343 13.63 -13.27 -0.37
N GLY A 344 14.86 -13.18 -0.89
CA GLY A 344 15.97 -12.49 -0.21
C GLY A 344 15.77 -10.97 -0.07
N ALA A 345 16.69 -10.28 0.60
CA ALA A 345 16.63 -8.83 0.73
C ALA A 345 16.70 -8.13 -0.64
N LEU A 346 16.06 -6.96 -0.77
CA LEU A 346 16.11 -6.12 -1.97
C LEU A 346 17.56 -5.95 -2.46
N ARG A 347 17.81 -6.25 -3.75
CA ARG A 347 19.14 -6.07 -4.35
C ARG A 347 19.33 -4.62 -4.78
N THR A 348 20.02 -3.86 -3.96
CA THR A 348 20.23 -2.41 -4.16
C THR A 348 21.10 -2.11 -5.38
N GLU A 349 21.92 -3.05 -5.81
CA GLU A 349 22.82 -2.95 -6.96
C GLU A 349 22.12 -3.06 -8.33
N ALA A 350 20.84 -3.45 -8.35
CA ALA A 350 20.11 -3.73 -9.57
C ALA A 350 18.65 -3.23 -9.53
N VAL A 351 18.41 -2.04 -8.96
CA VAL A 351 17.05 -1.49 -8.83
C VAL A 351 16.51 -1.08 -10.21
N CYS A 352 15.38 -1.66 -10.63
CA CYS A 352 14.79 -1.49 -11.96
C CYS A 352 13.51 -0.65 -12.00
N GLU A 353 12.75 -0.56 -10.90
CA GLU A 353 11.50 0.19 -10.87
C GLU A 353 11.25 0.78 -9.47
N VAL A 354 10.75 2.00 -9.41
CA VAL A 354 10.19 2.61 -8.20
C VAL A 354 8.74 3.05 -8.42
N GLY A 355 7.98 3.16 -7.33
CA GLY A 355 6.55 3.38 -7.41
C GLY A 355 5.95 4.05 -6.20
N LEU A 356 4.87 4.79 -6.42
CA LEU A 356 3.99 5.26 -5.35
C LEU A 356 2.67 4.53 -5.46
N MET A 357 2.08 4.17 -4.33
CA MET A 357 0.77 3.54 -4.26
C MET A 357 0.01 4.07 -3.07
N VAL A 358 -1.29 4.24 -3.25
CA VAL A 358 -2.24 4.49 -2.17
C VAL A 358 -3.27 3.36 -2.19
N LEU A 359 -3.44 2.72 -1.04
CA LEU A 359 -4.44 1.70 -0.78
C LEU A 359 -5.63 2.32 -0.03
N LYS A 360 -6.72 1.57 0.08
CA LYS A 360 -7.81 1.90 1.00
C LYS A 360 -7.36 1.80 2.47
N GLY A 361 -7.70 2.82 3.28
CA GLY A 361 -7.90 2.82 4.74
C GLY A 361 -6.62 2.95 5.57
N GLU A 362 -6.51 3.83 6.58
CA GLU A 362 -7.43 4.82 7.19
C GLU A 362 -7.19 6.26 6.71
#